data_AF-A0A0N1KTW8-F1
#
_entry.id   AF-A0A0N1KTW8-F1
#
_cell.length_a   1.000
_cell.length_b   1.000
_cell.length_c   1.000
_cell.angle_alpha   90.00
_cell.angle_beta   90.00
_cell.angle_gamma   90.00
#
_symmetry.space_group_name_H-M   'P 1'
#
loop_
_entity.id
_entity.type
_entity.pdbx_description
1 polymer ?
#
loop_
_entity_poly.entity_id
_entity_poly.type
_entity_poly.pdbx_seq_one_letter_code
_entity_poly.pdbx_strand_id
1 'polypeptide(L)'
;MPINRQIARTNEFYLEISKRILTEKEYNILRRLLIDNQSINEVAQEYNLSTARIRQIFNSTFDKAKSIADTFQDIAYYKQKLYELRTAYLNEKNKKIASDTPLLSNPELLSMKIMDSHFPFSKRLYNMLEIMEVVTISDLQEISLEKLHHFSGFGRECKRELIAFIEFEDLENYFEGFYKWKQSKI
;
A
#
# COMPACT_ATOMS: atom_id res chain seq x y z
N MET A 1 -24.80 31.94 -13.75
CA MET A 1 -23.47 32.32 -13.22
C MET A 1 -22.51 31.17 -13.45
N PRO A 2 -21.27 31.41 -13.92
CA PRO A 2 -20.33 30.31 -14.15
C PRO A 2 -19.91 29.71 -12.81
N ILE A 3 -20.10 28.40 -12.64
CA ILE A 3 -19.65 27.66 -11.46
C ILE A 3 -18.14 27.87 -11.33
N ASN A 4 -17.70 28.34 -10.17
CA ASN A 4 -16.28 28.46 -9.87
C ASN A 4 -15.61 27.09 -10.07
N ARG A 5 -14.58 27.02 -10.93
CA ARG A 5 -13.91 25.77 -11.35
C ARG A 5 -13.44 24.91 -10.17
N GLN A 6 -13.15 25.53 -9.03
CA GLN A 6 -12.77 24.83 -7.80
C GLN A 6 -13.95 24.11 -7.15
N ILE A 7 -15.13 24.74 -7.12
CA ILE A 7 -16.37 24.15 -6.61
C ILE A 7 -16.78 22.93 -7.45
N ALA A 8 -16.67 23.04 -8.78
CA ALA A 8 -16.98 21.92 -9.67
C ALA A 8 -16.10 20.69 -9.40
N ARG A 9 -14.78 20.88 -9.22
CA ARG A 9 -13.84 19.79 -8.89
C ARG A 9 -14.13 19.16 -7.53
N THR A 10 -14.45 19.98 -6.53
CA THR A 10 -14.82 19.50 -5.20
C THR A 10 -16.11 18.67 -5.25
N ASN A 11 -17.12 19.14 -5.99
CA ASN A 11 -18.38 18.41 -6.18
C ASN A 11 -18.19 17.07 -6.90
N GLU A 12 -17.33 17.05 -7.92
CA GLU A 12 -17.01 15.85 -8.70
C GLU A 12 -16.25 14.81 -7.85
N PHE A 13 -15.33 15.27 -7.00
CA PHE A 13 -14.63 14.43 -6.02
C PHE A 13 -15.60 13.82 -5.00
N TYR A 14 -16.53 14.61 -4.45
CA TYR A 14 -17.55 14.08 -3.53
C TYR A 14 -18.43 13.03 -4.21
N LEU A 15 -18.80 13.23 -5.49
CA LEU A 15 -19.54 12.23 -6.26
C LEU A 15 -18.75 10.94 -6.48
N GLU A 16 -17.48 11.04 -6.87
CA GLU A 16 -16.57 9.90 -7.04
C GLU A 16 -16.50 9.03 -5.79
N ILE A 17 -16.25 9.63 -4.62
CA ILE A 17 -16.20 8.90 -3.35
C ILE A 17 -17.56 8.29 -3.02
N SER A 18 -18.64 9.05 -3.25
CA SER A 18 -20.00 8.63 -2.92
C SER A 18 -20.51 7.43 -3.74
N LYS A 19 -19.97 7.15 -4.94
CA LYS A 19 -20.39 6.02 -5.81
C LYS A 19 -20.36 4.66 -5.11
N ARG A 20 -19.43 4.46 -4.17
CA ARG A 20 -19.24 3.18 -3.46
C ARG A 20 -19.98 3.10 -2.12
N ILE A 21 -20.57 4.21 -1.68
CA ILE A 21 -21.11 4.37 -0.33
C ILE A 21 -22.62 4.61 -0.36
N LEU A 22 -23.10 5.22 -1.44
CA LEU A 22 -24.50 5.58 -1.61
C LEU A 22 -25.26 4.51 -2.38
N THR A 23 -26.55 4.43 -2.08
CA THR A 23 -27.49 3.79 -2.98
C THR A 23 -27.59 4.57 -4.28
N GLU A 24 -27.97 3.90 -5.37
CA GLU A 24 -28.12 4.51 -6.69
C GLU A 24 -29.10 5.70 -6.67
N LYS A 25 -30.16 5.61 -5.86
CA LYS A 25 -31.12 6.70 -5.66
C LYS A 25 -30.50 7.92 -4.98
N GLU A 26 -29.71 7.73 -3.93
CA GLU A 26 -29.03 8.81 -3.21
C GLU A 26 -27.97 9.47 -4.09
N TYR A 27 -27.18 8.68 -4.82
CA TYR A 27 -26.19 9.16 -5.77
C TYR A 27 -26.82 10.04 -6.86
N ASN A 28 -27.94 9.60 -7.44
CA ASN A 28 -28.64 10.36 -8.48
C ASN A 28 -29.22 11.68 -7.97
N ILE A 29 -29.78 11.68 -6.74
CA ILE A 29 -30.25 12.91 -6.08
C ILE A 29 -29.09 13.90 -5.89
N LEU A 30 -27.93 13.43 -5.44
CA LEU A 30 -26.75 14.29 -5.23
C LEU A 30 -26.14 14.80 -6.52
N ARG A 31 -26.07 13.96 -7.56
CA ARG A 31 -25.58 14.38 -8.87
C ARG A 31 -26.39 15.56 -9.42
N ARG A 32 -27.72 15.47 -9.28
CA ARG A 32 -28.64 16.53 -9.70
C ARG A 32 -28.46 17.83 -8.92
N LEU A 33 -28.24 17.74 -7.62
CA LEU A 33 -28.00 18.91 -6.77
C LEU A 33 -26.62 19.56 -7.00
N LEU A 34 -25.57 18.75 -7.19
CA LEU A 34 -24.18 19.21 -7.18
C LEU A 34 -23.58 19.49 -8.56
N ILE A 35 -24.05 18.81 -9.61
CA ILE A 35 -23.54 18.91 -10.98
C ILE A 35 -24.58 19.57 -11.88
N ASP A 36 -25.82 19.08 -11.84
CA ASP A 36 -26.89 19.59 -12.69
C ASP A 36 -27.49 20.91 -12.12
N ASN A 37 -27.05 21.34 -10.93
CA ASN A 37 -27.47 22.56 -10.22
C ASN A 37 -29.00 22.69 -10.05
N GLN A 38 -29.71 21.57 -9.96
CA GLN A 38 -31.13 21.58 -9.67
C GLN A 38 -31.38 22.05 -8.23
N SER A 39 -32.46 22.80 -8.04
CA SER A 39 -32.87 23.22 -6.71
C SER A 39 -33.41 22.04 -5.90
N ILE A 40 -33.32 22.14 -4.57
CA ILE A 40 -33.88 21.13 -3.66
C ILE A 40 -35.38 20.91 -3.91
N ASN A 41 -36.11 21.94 -4.33
CA ASN A 41 -37.54 21.85 -4.60
C ASN A 41 -37.84 21.05 -5.87
N GLU A 42 -37.07 21.26 -6.93
CA GLU A 42 -37.20 20.51 -8.20
C GLU A 42 -36.88 19.03 -8.00
N VAL A 43 -35.79 18.72 -7.29
CA VAL A 43 -35.42 17.34 -6.98
C VAL A 43 -36.42 16.68 -6.03
N ALA A 44 -36.96 17.42 -5.06
CA ALA A 44 -38.01 16.93 -4.17
C ALA A 44 -39.28 16.53 -4.94
N GLN A 45 -39.72 17.37 -5.89
CA GLN A 45 -40.87 17.08 -6.74
C GLN A 45 -40.63 15.86 -7.64
N GLU A 46 -39.47 15.79 -8.29
CA GLU A 46 -39.14 14.69 -9.21
C GLU A 46 -39.07 13.33 -8.53
N TYR A 47 -38.49 13.28 -7.33
CA TYR A 47 -38.36 12.02 -6.58
C TYR A 47 -39.55 11.74 -5.65
N ASN A 48 -40.57 12.60 -5.66
CA ASN A 48 -41.73 12.57 -4.77
C ASN A 48 -41.33 12.46 -3.28
N LEU A 49 -40.38 13.30 -2.87
CA LEU A 49 -39.83 13.37 -1.52
C LEU A 49 -40.06 14.74 -0.90
N SER A 50 -40.08 14.82 0.42
CA SER A 50 -40.06 16.12 1.09
C SER A 50 -38.69 16.78 0.96
N THR A 51 -38.66 18.11 0.92
CA THR A 51 -37.42 18.90 0.90
C THR A 51 -36.54 18.61 2.13
N ALA A 52 -37.15 18.31 3.28
CA ALA A 52 -36.45 17.87 4.49
C ALA A 52 -35.71 16.54 4.28
N ARG A 53 -36.34 15.59 3.58
CA ARG A 53 -35.71 14.29 3.28
C ARG A 53 -34.52 14.44 2.32
N ILE A 54 -34.64 15.31 1.31
CA ILE A 54 -33.52 15.63 0.40
C ILE A 54 -32.34 16.23 1.17
N ARG A 55 -32.59 17.20 2.07
CA ARG A 55 -31.53 17.77 2.94
C ARG A 55 -30.87 16.72 3.82
N GLN A 56 -31.64 15.78 4.37
CA GLN A 56 -31.10 14.71 5.19
C GLN A 56 -30.17 13.79 4.38
N ILE A 57 -30.55 13.43 3.15
CA ILE A 57 -29.72 12.60 2.25
C ILE A 57 -28.41 13.34 1.92
N PHE A 58 -28.51 14.63 1.62
CA PHE A 58 -27.34 15.48 1.34
C PHE A 58 -26.36 15.50 2.51
N ASN A 59 -26.83 15.86 3.72
CA ASN A 59 -25.98 15.94 4.90
C ASN A 59 -25.38 14.58 5.27
N SER A 60 -26.20 13.52 5.29
CA SER A 60 -25.75 12.16 5.60
C SER A 60 -24.65 11.69 4.67
N THR A 61 -24.75 12.01 3.38
CA THR A 61 -23.71 11.68 2.40
C THR A 61 -22.42 12.45 2.66
N PHE A 62 -22.54 13.76 2.91
CA PHE A 62 -21.38 14.60 3.16
C PHE A 62 -20.62 14.12 4.40
N ASP A 63 -21.34 13.76 5.46
CA ASP A 63 -20.77 13.20 6.69
C ASP A 63 -20.05 11.87 6.43
N LYS A 64 -20.64 10.98 5.62
CA LYS A 64 -19.99 9.71 5.22
C LYS A 64 -18.70 9.96 4.42
N ALA A 65 -18.73 10.87 3.45
CA ALA A 65 -17.56 11.21 2.64
C ALA A 65 -16.44 11.83 3.49
N LYS A 66 -16.81 12.69 4.46
CA LYS A 66 -15.88 13.27 5.43
C LYS A 66 -15.23 12.19 6.30
N SER A 67 -16.04 11.29 6.88
CA SER A 67 -15.52 10.19 7.70
C SER A 67 -14.50 9.30 6.97
N ILE A 68 -14.71 9.08 5.67
CA ILE A 68 -13.77 8.31 4.85
C ILE A 68 -12.50 9.10 4.56
N ALA A 69 -12.62 10.40 4.28
CA ALA A 69 -11.44 11.26 4.12
C ALA A 69 -10.58 11.27 5.39
N ASP A 70 -11.20 11.38 6.56
CA ASP A 70 -10.53 11.28 7.87
C ASP A 70 -9.84 9.91 8.03
N THR A 71 -10.52 8.82 7.66
CA THR A 71 -9.94 7.46 7.68
C THR A 71 -8.72 7.34 6.76
N PHE A 72 -8.76 7.95 5.56
CA PHE A 72 -7.60 7.96 4.66
C PHE A 72 -6.42 8.75 5.25
N GLN A 73 -6.70 9.83 5.96
CA GLN A 73 -5.69 10.60 6.66
C GLN A 73 -5.05 9.78 7.79
N ASP A 74 -5.86 9.02 8.56
CA ASP A 74 -5.37 8.09 9.57
C ASP A 74 -4.48 7.00 8.95
N ILE A 75 -4.89 6.40 7.83
CA ILE A 75 -4.07 5.41 7.12
C ILE A 75 -2.72 6.01 6.69
N ALA A 76 -2.72 7.24 6.16
CA ALA A 76 -1.49 7.93 5.78
C ALA A 76 -0.59 8.19 7.00
N TYR A 77 -1.19 8.67 8.10
CA TYR A 77 -0.50 8.89 9.37
C TYR A 77 0.14 7.60 9.90
N TYR A 78 -0.61 6.49 9.98
CA TYR A 78 -0.07 5.23 10.48
C TYR A 78 1.01 4.64 9.58
N LYS A 79 0.91 4.80 8.25
CA LYS A 79 1.99 4.41 7.33
C LYS A 79 3.27 5.20 7.59
N GLN A 80 3.16 6.51 7.79
CA GLN A 80 4.31 7.35 8.15
C GLN A 80 4.87 6.96 9.51
N LYS A 81 4.01 6.74 10.51
CA LYS A 81 4.42 6.34 11.86
C LYS A 81 5.16 5.00 11.85
N LEU A 82 4.68 4.04 11.06
CA LEU A 82 5.36 2.76 10.88
C LEU A 82 6.76 2.95 10.28
N TYR A 83 6.90 3.82 9.28
CA TYR A 83 8.21 4.15 8.70
C TYR A 83 9.15 4.80 9.71
N GLU A 84 8.67 5.78 10.49
CA GLU A 84 9.45 6.43 11.55
C GLU A 84 9.92 5.43 12.61
N LEU A 85 9.03 4.56 13.08
CA LEU A 85 9.34 3.55 14.08
C LEU A 85 10.34 2.51 13.57
N ARG A 86 10.17 2.03 12.33
CA ARG A 86 11.14 1.14 11.68
C ARG A 86 12.51 1.82 11.59
N THR A 87 12.55 3.06 11.14
CA THR A 87 13.78 3.84 11.02
C THR A 87 14.44 4.06 12.38
N ALA A 88 13.66 4.39 13.41
CA ALA A 88 14.14 4.57 14.78
C ALA A 88 14.69 3.27 15.36
N TYR A 89 13.97 2.15 15.21
CA TYR A 89 14.42 0.83 15.64
C TYR A 89 15.73 0.43 14.95
N LEU A 90 15.84 0.60 13.63
CA LEU A 90 17.07 0.33 12.89
C LEU A 90 18.22 1.22 13.36
N ASN A 91 17.96 2.51 13.61
CA ASN A 91 18.97 3.44 14.13
C ASN A 91 19.40 3.09 15.55
N GLU A 92 18.50 2.64 16.42
CA GLU A 92 18.83 2.17 17.76
C GLU A 92 19.60 0.85 17.75
N LYS A 93 19.19 -0.11 16.90
CA LYS A 93 19.91 -1.34 16.64
C LYS A 93 21.33 -1.03 16.15
N ASN A 94 21.47 -0.14 15.17
CA ASN A 94 22.75 0.29 14.63
C ASN A 94 23.60 1.08 15.64
N LYS A 95 22.99 1.87 16.55
CA LYS A 95 23.71 2.55 17.64
C LYS A 95 24.25 1.58 18.70
N LYS A 96 23.51 0.50 19.02
CA LYS A 96 23.99 -0.56 19.92
C LYS A 96 25.07 -1.43 19.27
N ILE A 97 25.02 -1.59 17.94
CA ILE A 97 26.06 -2.30 17.17
C ILE A 97 27.31 -1.43 16.98
N ALA A 98 27.17 -0.11 16.77
CA ALA A 98 28.29 0.81 16.60
C ALA A 98 29.14 1.01 17.87
N SER A 99 28.65 0.64 19.05
CA SER A 99 29.46 0.61 20.28
C SER A 99 30.29 -0.66 20.45
N ASP A 100 30.04 -1.72 19.68
CA ASP A 100 30.79 -2.98 19.73
C ASP A 100 31.08 -3.52 18.31
N THR A 101 32.17 -3.06 17.69
CA THR A 101 32.89 -3.72 16.57
C THR A 101 32.16 -3.80 15.21
N PRO A 102 32.87 -4.04 14.07
CA PRO A 102 32.48 -3.61 12.73
C PRO A 102 31.32 -4.43 12.18
N LEU A 103 30.58 -3.83 11.23
CA LEU A 103 29.66 -4.53 10.33
C LEU A 103 30.24 -5.90 9.91
N LEU A 104 29.59 -7.00 10.28
CA LEU A 104 29.41 -8.24 9.50
C LEU A 104 28.94 -9.39 10.43
N SER A 105 27.92 -10.11 9.95
CA SER A 105 27.56 -11.48 10.36
C SER A 105 26.84 -11.61 11.71
N ASN A 106 25.50 -11.64 11.70
CA ASN A 106 24.80 -12.47 12.67
C ASN A 106 24.92 -13.92 12.14
N PRO A 107 25.86 -14.74 12.65
CA PRO A 107 26.20 -16.02 12.03
C PRO A 107 25.02 -16.98 12.09
N GLU A 108 24.19 -16.87 13.13
CA GLU A 108 22.97 -17.67 13.31
C GLU A 108 21.96 -17.37 12.20
N LEU A 109 21.73 -16.08 11.89
CA LEU A 109 20.80 -15.68 10.83
C LEU A 109 21.30 -16.10 9.44
N LEU A 110 22.60 -15.96 9.17
CA LEU A 110 23.17 -16.37 7.88
C LEU A 110 23.15 -17.90 7.69
N SER A 111 23.28 -18.66 8.80
CA SER A 111 23.17 -20.12 8.80
C SER A 111 21.74 -20.64 8.80
N MET A 112 20.74 -19.77 8.97
CA MET A 112 19.34 -20.14 8.95
C MET A 112 18.97 -20.69 7.57
N LYS A 113 18.29 -21.82 7.54
CA LYS A 113 17.72 -22.33 6.29
C LYS A 113 16.59 -21.42 5.86
N ILE A 114 16.53 -21.11 4.57
CA ILE A 114 15.47 -20.27 4.01
C ILE A 114 14.09 -20.90 4.30
N MET A 115 14.01 -22.23 4.30
CA MET A 115 12.76 -22.95 4.54
C MET A 115 12.29 -22.96 6.00
N ASP A 116 13.17 -22.60 6.94
CA ASP A 116 12.82 -22.49 8.35
C ASP A 116 12.22 -21.11 8.67
N SER A 117 12.23 -20.19 7.69
CA SER A 117 11.52 -18.91 7.74
C SER A 117 10.00 -19.09 7.87
N HIS A 118 9.35 -18.15 8.55
CA HIS A 118 7.88 -18.06 8.58
C HIS A 118 7.28 -17.45 7.31
N PHE A 119 8.09 -17.06 6.34
CA PHE A 119 7.65 -16.48 5.09
C PHE A 119 6.96 -17.55 4.20
N PRO A 120 5.72 -17.30 3.72
CA PRO A 120 4.98 -18.28 2.94
C PRO A 120 5.43 -18.27 1.47
N PHE A 121 6.49 -19.03 1.17
CA PHE A 121 6.98 -19.19 -0.19
C PHE A 121 5.95 -19.88 -1.11
N SER A 122 5.84 -19.36 -2.32
CA SER A 122 5.18 -20.03 -3.43
C SER A 122 5.99 -21.24 -3.87
N LYS A 123 5.30 -22.28 -4.35
CA LYS A 123 5.96 -23.46 -4.94
C LYS A 123 6.94 -23.09 -6.06
N ARG A 124 6.67 -21.99 -6.78
CA ARG A 124 7.51 -21.54 -7.89
C ARG A 124 8.86 -21.02 -7.39
N LEU A 125 8.86 -20.13 -6.40
CA LEU A 125 10.12 -19.59 -5.85
C LEU A 125 10.85 -20.68 -5.05
N TYR A 126 10.13 -21.52 -4.31
CA TYR A 126 10.69 -22.68 -3.61
C TYR A 126 11.50 -23.60 -4.53
N ASN A 127 10.85 -24.14 -5.58
CA ASN A 127 11.51 -25.05 -6.52
C ASN A 127 12.71 -24.38 -7.21
N MET A 128 12.63 -23.06 -7.40
CA MET A 128 13.71 -22.31 -8.01
C MET A 128 14.94 -22.21 -7.11
N LEU A 129 14.74 -21.88 -5.83
CA LEU A 129 15.82 -21.87 -4.83
C LEU A 129 16.46 -23.25 -4.69
N GLU A 130 15.65 -24.30 -4.74
CA GLU A 130 16.11 -25.70 -4.72
C GLU A 130 16.99 -26.04 -5.94
N ILE A 131 16.57 -25.66 -7.16
CA ILE A 131 17.37 -25.85 -8.39
C ILE A 131 18.69 -25.07 -8.33
N MET A 132 18.68 -23.91 -7.67
CA MET A 132 19.86 -23.08 -7.49
C MET A 132 20.75 -23.54 -6.33
N GLU A 133 20.37 -24.63 -5.65
CA GLU A 133 21.06 -25.17 -4.47
C GLU A 133 21.19 -24.16 -3.32
N VAL A 134 20.24 -23.21 -3.23
CA VAL A 134 20.19 -22.20 -2.17
C VAL A 134 19.45 -22.79 -0.97
N VAL A 135 20.18 -23.12 0.09
CA VAL A 135 19.63 -23.74 1.30
C VAL A 135 19.51 -22.72 2.44
N THR A 136 20.50 -21.85 2.57
CA THR A 136 20.66 -20.87 3.66
C THR A 136 20.63 -19.43 3.15
N ILE A 137 20.46 -18.48 4.06
CA ILE A 137 20.58 -17.05 3.73
C ILE A 137 21.98 -16.72 3.20
N SER A 138 23.02 -17.36 3.73
CA SER A 138 24.39 -17.22 3.23
C SER A 138 24.50 -17.62 1.75
N ASP A 139 23.91 -18.76 1.37
CA ASP A 139 23.93 -19.23 -0.03
C ASP A 139 23.25 -18.22 -0.96
N LEU A 140 22.16 -17.61 -0.49
CA LEU A 140 21.46 -16.58 -1.25
C LEU A 140 22.28 -15.30 -1.40
N GLN A 141 23.06 -14.94 -0.37
CA GLN A 141 23.94 -13.76 -0.37
C GLN A 141 25.09 -13.88 -1.37
N GLU A 142 25.61 -15.09 -1.60
CA GLU A 142 26.67 -15.33 -2.59
C GLU A 142 26.20 -15.03 -4.03
N ILE A 143 24.89 -15.08 -4.26
CA ILE A 143 24.29 -14.75 -5.55
C ILE A 143 23.97 -13.27 -5.58
N SER A 144 24.72 -12.54 -6.42
CA SER A 144 24.38 -11.14 -6.72
C SER A 144 22.92 -11.05 -7.17
N LEU A 145 22.14 -10.17 -6.53
CA LEU A 145 20.72 -9.95 -6.86
C LEU A 145 20.50 -9.65 -8.34
N GLU A 146 21.45 -8.94 -8.97
CA GLU A 146 21.41 -8.69 -10.39
C GLU A 146 21.47 -10.01 -11.17
N LYS A 147 22.27 -11.00 -10.80
CA LYS A 147 22.38 -12.26 -11.56
C LYS A 147 21.10 -13.12 -11.52
N LEU A 148 20.19 -12.87 -10.57
CA LEU A 148 18.96 -13.65 -10.43
C LEU A 148 18.08 -13.62 -11.70
N HIS A 149 18.10 -12.53 -12.47
CA HIS A 149 17.30 -12.45 -13.71
C HIS A 149 17.81 -13.34 -14.85
N HIS A 150 19.03 -13.88 -14.75
CA HIS A 150 19.58 -14.80 -15.75
C HIS A 150 19.10 -16.25 -15.55
N PHE A 151 18.53 -16.57 -14.38
CA PHE A 151 18.04 -17.91 -14.13
C PHE A 151 16.69 -18.13 -14.82
N SER A 152 16.61 -19.22 -15.58
CA SER A 152 15.37 -19.62 -16.26
C SER A 152 14.26 -19.82 -15.23
N GLY A 153 13.17 -19.07 -15.37
CA GLY A 153 12.04 -19.09 -14.43
C GLY A 153 12.00 -17.93 -13.42
N PHE A 154 13.07 -17.13 -13.26
CA PHE A 154 13.04 -15.93 -12.42
C PHE A 154 12.28 -14.79 -13.12
N GLY A 155 10.97 -14.70 -12.86
CA GLY A 155 10.11 -13.66 -13.40
C GLY A 155 9.85 -12.52 -12.41
N ARG A 156 9.07 -11.53 -12.85
CA ARG A 156 8.59 -10.41 -12.00
C ARG A 156 7.95 -10.87 -10.70
N GLU A 157 7.17 -11.96 -10.73
CA GLU A 157 6.51 -12.51 -9.54
C GLU A 157 7.53 -13.10 -8.56
N CYS A 158 8.52 -13.85 -9.04
CA CYS A 158 9.62 -14.36 -8.21
C CYS A 158 10.44 -13.22 -7.59
N LYS A 159 10.71 -12.16 -8.36
CA LYS A 159 11.38 -10.96 -7.84
C LYS A 159 10.60 -10.30 -6.72
N ARG A 160 9.30 -10.06 -6.94
CA ARG A 160 8.42 -9.42 -5.94
C ARG A 160 8.37 -10.25 -4.66
N GLU A 161 8.27 -11.56 -4.82
CA GLU A 161 8.24 -12.49 -3.70
C GLU A 161 9.56 -12.54 -2.95
N LEU A 162 10.70 -12.58 -3.65
CA LEU A 162 12.03 -12.56 -3.02
C LEU A 162 12.31 -11.22 -2.30
N ILE A 163 11.88 -10.10 -2.87
CA ILE A 163 11.91 -8.79 -2.19
C ILE A 163 11.08 -8.88 -0.90
N ALA A 164 9.87 -9.42 -0.97
CA ALA A 164 9.00 -9.55 0.20
C ALA A 164 9.60 -10.46 1.27
N PHE A 165 10.31 -11.54 0.88
CA PHE A 165 11.06 -12.37 1.82
C PHE A 165 12.19 -11.60 2.50
N ILE A 166 13.03 -10.91 1.72
CA ILE A 166 14.16 -10.12 2.24
C ILE A 166 13.66 -9.04 3.21
N GLU A 167 12.52 -8.39 2.92
CA GLU A 167 11.90 -7.40 3.81
C GLU A 167 11.17 -8.02 5.01
N PHE A 168 10.71 -9.27 4.89
CA PHE A 168 10.03 -9.98 5.98
C PHE A 168 11.02 -10.44 7.04
N GLU A 169 12.20 -10.89 6.63
CA GLU A 169 13.29 -11.37 7.50
C GLU A 169 14.31 -10.26 7.87
N ASP A 170 14.05 -8.99 7.53
CA ASP A 170 14.95 -7.85 7.77
C ASP A 170 16.39 -8.05 7.21
N LEU A 171 16.50 -8.62 6.01
CA LEU A 171 17.76 -9.01 5.39
C LEU A 171 18.36 -7.97 4.42
N GLU A 172 17.76 -6.79 4.28
CA GLU A 172 18.12 -5.83 3.22
C GLU A 172 19.60 -5.43 3.23
N ASN A 173 20.19 -5.30 4.43
CA ASN A 173 21.58 -4.89 4.60
C ASN A 173 22.59 -6.00 4.27
N TYR A 174 22.14 -7.25 4.13
CA TYR A 174 22.99 -8.38 3.72
C TYR A 174 23.12 -8.47 2.20
N PHE A 175 22.27 -7.77 1.45
CA PHE A 175 22.28 -7.78 -0.01
C PHE A 175 22.74 -6.44 -0.57
N GLU A 176 23.97 -6.42 -1.10
CA GLU A 176 24.51 -5.22 -1.73
C GLU A 176 23.63 -4.76 -2.90
N GLY A 177 23.29 -3.46 -2.91
CA GLY A 177 22.48 -2.88 -3.96
C GLY A 177 20.98 -3.22 -3.90
N PHE A 178 20.49 -3.83 -2.81
CA PHE A 178 19.08 -4.26 -2.67
C PHE A 178 18.07 -3.18 -3.05
N TYR A 179 18.17 -1.96 -2.51
CA TYR A 179 17.20 -0.90 -2.78
C TYR A 179 17.18 -0.47 -4.26
N LYS A 180 18.33 -0.49 -4.93
CA LYS A 180 18.44 -0.20 -6.37
C LYS A 180 17.84 -1.34 -7.19
N TRP A 181 18.13 -2.58 -6.82
CA TRP A 181 17.58 -3.76 -7.46
C TRP A 181 16.06 -3.87 -7.29
N LYS A 182 15.53 -3.56 -6.11
CA LYS A 182 14.08 -3.51 -5.83
C LYS A 182 13.34 -2.59 -6.81
N GLN A 183 13.94 -1.46 -7.16
CA GLN A 183 13.37 -0.48 -8.08
C GLN A 183 13.62 -0.81 -9.57
N SER A 184 14.54 -1.73 -9.88
CA SER A 184 14.83 -2.09 -11.26
C SER A 184 13.69 -2.88 -11.88
N LYS A 185 13.50 -2.72 -13.20
CA LYS A 185 12.57 -3.56 -13.96
C LYS A 185 13.26 -4.87 -14.32
N ILE A 186 12.50 -5.97 -14.23
CA ILE A 186 12.78 -7.26 -14.88
C ILE A 186 11.85 -7.38 -16.06
#